data_AF-A0A948BCQ9-F1
#
_entry.id   AF-A0A948BCQ9-F1
#
_cell.length_a   1.000
_cell.length_b   1.000
_cell.length_c   1.000
_cell.angle_alpha   90.00
_cell.angle_beta   90.00
_cell.angle_gamma   90.00
#
_symmetry.space_group_name_H-M   'P 1'
#
loop_
_entity.id
_entity.type
_entity.pdbx_description
1 polymer ?
#
loop_
_entity_poly.entity_id
_entity_poly.type
_entity_poly.pdbx_seq_one_letter_code
_entity_poly.pdbx_strand_id
1 'polypeptide(L)'
;MRKKILIVSAFIVQLVVLFFGLGSPQSAFAERDSPAKNQQIAQGIIKENTPASFIIIDETGKEIQLYTGSETKYVPSDFRSRKGDEVAVRYGLKKSRKGEMVAAVTQLQVIRPDPIRKDPKNPAVGTIVEAGEKFYKIQFPEIQDPMTYDTARSTKYIPQGWKPQEGDKVKTNYKRVPSRWGNYYVYAIIRFEKVE
;
A
#
# COMPACT_ATOMS: atom_id res chain seq x y z
N MET A 1 72.76 -24.66 -1.60
CA MET A 1 72.33 -26.08 -1.44
C MET A 1 70.81 -26.10 -1.63
N ARG A 2 70.24 -26.31 -2.82
CA ARG A 2 69.93 -27.58 -3.53
C ARG A 2 69.28 -28.67 -2.67
N LYS A 3 67.96 -28.84 -2.84
CA LYS A 3 67.12 -30.06 -3.00
C LYS A 3 65.74 -29.53 -3.51
N LYS A 4 65.19 -29.72 -4.72
CA LYS A 4 65.10 -30.84 -5.70
C LYS A 4 64.55 -32.11 -5.00
N ILE A 5 63.48 -32.83 -5.38
CA ILE A 5 62.49 -32.98 -6.50
C ILE A 5 61.33 -33.83 -5.88
N LEU A 6 60.04 -33.81 -6.29
CA LEU A 6 59.29 -34.75 -7.19
C LEU A 6 57.80 -34.52 -6.86
N ILE A 7 56.93 -34.04 -7.75
CA ILE A 7 56.19 -34.75 -8.83
C ILE A 7 55.67 -36.13 -8.41
N VAL A 8 54.35 -36.24 -8.23
CA VAL A 8 53.58 -37.44 -8.59
C VAL A 8 52.32 -37.00 -9.32
N SER A 9 52.14 -37.59 -10.50
CA SER A 9 51.03 -37.41 -11.42
C SER A 9 49.97 -38.50 -11.22
N ALA A 10 48.70 -38.18 -11.41
CA ALA A 10 47.62 -39.11 -11.80
C ALA A 10 46.42 -38.24 -12.26
N PHE A 11 46.17 -38.02 -13.56
CA PHE A 11 45.46 -38.84 -14.56
C PHE A 11 43.99 -39.21 -14.19
N ILE A 12 43.06 -38.73 -15.07
CA ILE A 12 41.72 -39.28 -15.44
C ILE A 12 40.61 -38.97 -14.41
N VAL A 13 39.50 -38.28 -14.72
CA VAL A 13 38.50 -38.51 -15.79
C VAL A 13 37.85 -37.19 -16.23
N GLN A 14 37.95 -36.91 -17.52
CA GLN A 14 37.16 -35.90 -18.23
C GLN A 14 35.92 -36.60 -18.77
N LEU A 15 34.76 -36.35 -18.15
CA LEU A 15 33.48 -36.87 -18.61
C LEU A 15 32.95 -35.96 -19.73
N VAL A 16 33.24 -36.32 -20.98
CA VAL A 16 32.58 -35.76 -22.16
C VAL A 16 31.26 -36.50 -22.33
N VAL A 17 30.16 -35.86 -21.97
CA VAL A 17 28.82 -36.33 -22.31
C VAL A 17 28.40 -35.66 -23.62
N LEU A 18 28.58 -36.39 -24.72
CA LEU A 18 28.03 -36.12 -26.03
C LEU A 18 26.59 -36.63 -26.07
N PHE A 19 25.62 -35.75 -25.91
CA PHE A 19 24.23 -36.01 -26.31
C PHE A 19 23.91 -35.17 -27.55
N PHE A 20 24.08 -35.79 -28.73
CA PHE A 20 23.32 -35.42 -29.92
C PHE A 20 22.00 -36.17 -29.87
N GLY A 21 20.89 -35.44 -29.77
CA GLY A 21 19.57 -36.05 -29.72
C GLY A 21 18.46 -35.00 -29.71
N LEU A 22 18.09 -34.57 -30.91
CA LEU A 22 16.75 -34.17 -31.34
C LEU A 22 16.08 -32.97 -30.64
N GLY A 23 15.81 -31.96 -31.47
CA GLY A 23 15.15 -30.73 -31.11
C GLY A 23 13.86 -30.93 -30.32
N SER A 24 13.82 -30.29 -29.15
CA SER A 24 12.61 -29.85 -28.52
C SER A 24 12.59 -28.33 -28.68
N PRO A 25 11.52 -27.70 -29.20
CA PRO A 25 11.43 -26.25 -29.18
C PRO A 25 11.46 -25.83 -27.71
N GLN A 26 12.56 -25.24 -27.27
CA GLN A 26 12.59 -24.48 -26.04
C GLN A 26 11.53 -23.40 -26.24
N SER A 27 10.37 -23.62 -25.63
CA SER A 27 9.42 -22.55 -25.37
C SER A 27 10.21 -21.49 -24.64
N ALA A 28 10.57 -20.43 -25.35
CA ALA A 28 11.00 -19.18 -24.75
C ALA A 28 9.81 -18.63 -23.96
N PHE A 29 9.51 -19.26 -22.82
CA PHE A 29 8.92 -18.53 -21.72
C PHE A 29 9.99 -17.52 -21.35
N ALA A 30 9.83 -16.31 -21.87
CA ALA A 30 10.47 -15.13 -21.34
C ALA A 30 10.39 -15.25 -19.82
N GLU A 31 11.54 -15.49 -19.20
CA GLU A 31 11.71 -15.45 -17.77
C GLU A 31 11.25 -14.05 -17.38
N ARG A 32 9.99 -13.95 -16.93
CA ARG A 32 9.48 -12.70 -16.37
C ARG A 32 10.45 -12.42 -15.24
N ASP A 33 11.25 -11.37 -15.41
CA ASP A 33 12.09 -10.79 -14.37
C ASP A 33 11.34 -10.89 -13.06
N SER A 34 11.69 -11.89 -12.27
CA SER A 34 11.02 -12.09 -11.00
C SER A 34 11.46 -10.89 -10.18
N PRO A 35 10.52 -10.03 -9.72
CA PRO A 35 10.86 -8.77 -9.06
C PRO A 35 11.59 -8.97 -7.72
N ALA A 36 12.01 -10.19 -7.38
CA ALA A 36 12.72 -10.55 -6.17
C ALA A 36 14.24 -10.29 -6.23
N LYS A 37 14.89 -10.29 -7.42
CA LYS A 37 16.36 -10.18 -7.50
C LYS A 37 16.91 -8.74 -7.40
N ASN A 38 16.09 -7.71 -7.63
CA ASN A 38 16.49 -6.29 -7.56
C ASN A 38 15.55 -5.47 -6.65
N GLN A 39 15.22 -6.00 -5.47
CA GLN A 39 14.43 -5.24 -4.50
C GLN A 39 15.30 -4.31 -3.68
N GLN A 40 14.91 -3.05 -3.64
CA GLN A 40 15.45 -2.05 -2.74
C GLN A 40 14.56 -1.98 -1.50
N ILE A 41 15.18 -1.61 -0.38
CA ILE A 41 14.48 -1.34 0.87
C ILE A 41 14.69 0.14 1.18
N ALA A 42 13.61 0.84 1.50
CA ALA A 42 13.66 2.19 2.02
C ALA A 42 12.79 2.31 3.27
N GLN A 43 13.20 3.20 4.16
CA GLN A 43 12.42 3.61 5.32
C GLN A 43 12.27 5.12 5.30
N GLY A 44 11.11 5.61 5.73
CA GLY A 44 10.86 7.05 5.78
C GLY A 44 9.47 7.40 6.27
N ILE A 45 9.23 8.70 6.35
CA ILE A 45 7.94 9.27 6.74
C ILE A 45 7.16 9.61 5.48
N ILE A 46 5.89 9.20 5.41
CA ILE A 46 5.03 9.53 4.28
C ILE A 46 4.73 11.03 4.28
N LYS A 47 5.20 11.74 3.26
CA LYS A 47 4.96 13.17 3.05
C LYS A 47 3.60 13.42 2.39
N GLU A 48 3.30 12.63 1.36
CA GLU A 48 2.12 12.76 0.51
C GLU A 48 1.60 11.38 0.11
N ASN A 49 0.29 11.27 -0.03
CA ASN A 49 -0.36 10.01 -0.39
C ASN A 49 -1.48 10.26 -1.41
N THR A 50 -1.54 9.41 -2.44
CA THR A 50 -2.58 9.37 -3.46
C THR A 50 -3.12 7.93 -3.57
N PRO A 51 -4.24 7.68 -4.26
CA PRO A 51 -4.80 6.33 -4.36
C PRO A 51 -3.86 5.26 -4.94
N ALA A 52 -2.88 5.67 -5.75
CA ALA A 52 -1.98 4.77 -6.48
C ALA A 52 -0.49 4.93 -6.12
N SER A 53 -0.10 6.00 -5.42
CA SER A 53 1.29 6.28 -5.08
C SER A 53 1.42 7.12 -3.83
N PHE A 54 2.59 7.10 -3.22
CA PHE A 54 2.94 7.94 -2.08
C PHE A 54 4.39 8.39 -2.18
N ILE A 55 4.73 9.44 -1.45
CA ILE A 55 6.10 9.96 -1.34
C ILE A 55 6.56 9.75 0.10
N ILE A 56 7.73 9.14 0.29
CA ILE A 56 8.41 9.12 1.59
C ILE A 56 9.59 10.09 1.59
N ILE A 57 9.87 10.68 2.75
CA ILE A 57 11.13 11.35 3.06
C ILE A 57 11.95 10.38 3.89
N ASP A 58 13.13 10.00 3.40
CA ASP A 58 14.07 9.13 4.14
C ASP A 58 14.87 9.90 5.22
N GLU A 59 15.71 9.19 5.95
CA GLU A 59 16.55 9.77 7.01
C GLU A 59 17.55 10.83 6.51
N THR A 60 17.87 10.83 5.21
CA THR A 60 18.75 11.81 4.57
C THR A 60 18.00 13.05 4.08
N GLY A 61 16.67 13.07 4.20
CA GLY A 61 15.81 14.12 3.68
C GLY A 61 15.46 13.95 2.20
N LYS A 62 15.81 12.82 1.58
CA LYS A 62 15.52 12.56 0.16
C LYS A 62 14.08 12.09 -0.01
N GLU A 63 13.42 12.64 -1.03
CA GLU A 63 12.07 12.22 -1.43
C GLU A 63 12.11 11.05 -2.42
N ILE A 64 11.31 10.03 -2.15
CA ILE A 64 11.18 8.84 -3.01
C ILE A 64 9.71 8.63 -3.31
N GLN A 65 9.35 8.73 -4.60
CA GLN A 65 8.00 8.44 -5.08
C GLN A 65 7.85 6.94 -5.34
N LEU A 66 6.84 6.34 -4.70
CA LEU A 66 6.60 4.90 -4.66
C LEU A 66 5.18 4.59 -5.14
N TYR A 67 5.05 3.59 -6.01
CA TYR A 67 3.77 3.24 -6.64
C TYR A 67 3.24 1.93 -6.06
N THR A 68 2.01 1.98 -5.56
CA THR A 68 1.30 0.80 -5.07
C THR A 68 0.45 0.19 -6.17
N GLY A 69 0.23 -1.12 -6.09
CA GLY A 69 -0.52 -1.87 -7.08
C GLY A 69 -1.08 -3.17 -6.53
N SER A 70 -1.58 -4.02 -7.42
CA SER A 70 -2.09 -5.36 -7.10
C SER A 70 -1.05 -6.27 -6.43
N GLU A 71 0.22 -6.02 -6.67
CA GLU A 71 1.36 -6.75 -6.13
C GLU A 71 1.77 -6.29 -4.72
N THR A 72 1.26 -5.15 -4.24
CA THR A 72 1.67 -4.57 -2.97
C THR A 72 1.07 -5.35 -1.80
N LYS A 73 1.93 -5.92 -0.96
CA LYS A 73 1.55 -6.56 0.31
C LYS A 73 1.63 -5.56 1.46
N TYR A 74 0.54 -5.37 2.18
CA TYR A 74 0.48 -4.51 3.36
C TYR A 74 0.82 -5.32 4.61
N VAL A 75 1.60 -4.73 5.51
CA VAL A 75 1.94 -5.30 6.83
C VAL A 75 1.66 -4.28 7.94
N PRO A 76 0.69 -4.54 8.83
CA PRO A 76 -0.29 -5.63 8.76
C PRO A 76 -1.15 -5.59 7.48
N SER A 77 -1.86 -6.68 7.16
CA SER A 77 -2.67 -6.76 5.93
C SER A 77 -3.78 -5.71 5.86
N ASP A 78 -4.20 -5.25 7.03
CA ASP A 78 -5.14 -4.15 7.24
C ASP A 78 -4.45 -2.78 7.40
N PHE A 79 -3.16 -2.66 7.07
CA PHE A 79 -2.50 -1.36 7.03
C PHE A 79 -2.89 -0.60 5.77
N ARG A 80 -3.21 0.67 5.92
CA ARG A 80 -3.36 1.61 4.81
C ARG A 80 -2.63 2.89 5.19
N SER A 81 -1.69 3.29 4.36
CA SER A 81 -0.79 4.41 4.59
C SER A 81 -1.54 5.73 4.69
N ARG A 82 -1.01 6.64 5.51
CA ARG A 82 -1.42 8.04 5.60
C ARG A 82 -0.18 8.93 5.66
N LYS A 83 -0.38 10.21 5.35
CA LYS A 83 0.64 11.24 5.63
C LYS A 83 1.03 11.18 7.11
N GLY A 84 2.32 11.32 7.38
CA GLY A 84 2.92 11.27 8.72
C GLY A 84 3.27 9.86 9.22
N ASP A 85 2.77 8.79 8.59
CA ASP A 85 3.13 7.43 8.99
C ASP A 85 4.61 7.14 8.67
N GLU A 86 5.32 6.55 9.62
CA GLU A 86 6.66 6.00 9.42
C GLU A 86 6.54 4.57 8.89
N VAL A 87 7.18 4.30 7.74
CA VAL A 87 7.02 3.04 7.00
C VAL A 87 8.35 2.46 6.54
N ALA A 88 8.40 1.14 6.44
CA ALA A 88 9.40 0.39 5.69
C ALA A 88 8.79 -0.14 4.40
N VAL A 89 9.50 0.03 3.28
CA VAL A 89 9.02 -0.32 1.95
C VAL A 89 10.04 -1.20 1.25
N ARG A 90 9.56 -2.29 0.64
CA ARG A 90 10.30 -3.05 -0.37
C ARG A 90 9.75 -2.71 -1.74
N TYR A 91 10.61 -2.32 -2.66
CA TYR A 91 10.20 -1.95 -4.02
C TYR A 91 11.22 -2.38 -5.06
N GLY A 92 10.79 -2.49 -6.31
CA GLY A 92 11.66 -2.73 -7.47
C GLY A 92 11.28 -1.81 -8.62
N LEU A 93 12.18 -1.63 -9.58
CA LEU A 93 11.87 -0.85 -10.78
C LEU A 93 11.06 -1.70 -11.77
N LYS A 94 9.95 -1.16 -12.26
CA LYS A 94 9.06 -1.82 -13.22
C LYS A 94 8.59 -0.84 -14.27
N LYS A 95 8.40 -1.33 -15.49
CA LYS A 95 7.81 -0.53 -16.57
C LYS A 95 6.30 -0.34 -16.32
N SER A 96 5.85 0.90 -16.23
CA SER A 96 4.46 1.29 -16.10
C SER A 96 3.70 0.99 -17.40
N ARG A 97 2.35 1.08 -17.37
CA ARG A 97 1.54 0.93 -18.58
C ARG A 97 1.87 1.96 -19.68
N LYS A 98 2.41 3.12 -19.29
CA LYS A 98 2.86 4.19 -20.20
C LYS A 98 4.29 3.99 -20.70
N GLY A 99 4.98 2.94 -20.25
CA GLY A 99 6.35 2.64 -20.66
C GLY A 99 7.44 3.25 -19.77
N GLU A 100 7.07 4.01 -18.75
CA GLU A 100 8.01 4.67 -17.81
C GLU A 100 8.50 3.69 -16.75
N MET A 101 9.76 3.80 -16.32
CA MET A 101 10.24 3.01 -15.17
C MET A 101 9.75 3.65 -13.88
N VAL A 102 9.06 2.89 -13.04
CA VAL A 102 8.52 3.32 -11.75
C VAL A 102 9.00 2.43 -10.62
N ALA A 103 9.16 2.99 -9.42
CA ALA A 103 9.44 2.25 -8.21
C ALA A 103 8.16 1.58 -7.68
N ALA A 104 7.94 0.32 -8.07
CA ALA A 104 6.77 -0.46 -7.73
C ALA A 104 6.94 -1.17 -6.38
N VAL A 105 6.03 -0.91 -5.46
CA VAL A 105 6.05 -1.45 -4.10
C VAL A 105 5.56 -2.89 -4.08
N THR A 106 6.39 -3.79 -3.55
CA THR A 106 6.05 -5.20 -3.32
C THR A 106 5.61 -5.45 -1.89
N GLN A 107 6.15 -4.70 -0.93
CA GLN A 107 5.72 -4.75 0.46
C GLN A 107 5.77 -3.37 1.11
N LEU A 108 4.74 -3.03 1.87
CA LEU A 108 4.63 -1.82 2.66
C LEU A 108 4.28 -2.17 4.10
N GLN A 109 5.16 -1.82 5.03
CA GLN A 109 5.02 -2.08 6.45
C GLN A 109 4.95 -0.78 7.23
N VAL A 110 3.97 -0.64 8.13
CA VAL A 110 3.98 0.43 9.12
C VAL A 110 4.98 0.10 10.22
N ILE A 111 5.88 1.04 10.51
CA ILE A 111 6.79 0.98 11.65
C ILE A 111 6.13 1.70 12.82
N ARG A 112 5.68 2.93 12.56
CA ARG A 112 5.00 3.76 13.55
C ARG A 112 3.91 4.57 12.84
N PRO A 113 2.65 4.48 13.26
CA PRO A 113 1.63 5.39 12.76
C PRO A 113 1.95 6.83 13.18
N ASP A 114 1.48 7.81 12.40
CA ASP A 114 1.60 9.23 12.78
C ASP A 114 1.07 9.44 14.21
N PRO A 115 1.85 10.00 15.15
CA PRO A 115 1.39 10.25 16.53
C PRO A 115 0.22 11.23 16.61
N ILE A 116 0.02 12.09 15.60
CA ILE A 116 -1.09 13.04 15.53
C ILE A 116 -2.35 12.36 14.99
N ARG A 117 -2.21 11.19 14.34
CA ARG A 117 -3.34 10.43 13.81
C ARG A 117 -4.28 10.03 14.94
N LYS A 118 -5.45 10.66 14.94
CA LYS A 118 -6.60 10.23 15.71
C LYS A 118 -7.57 9.58 14.73
N ASP A 119 -8.00 8.36 15.03
CA ASP A 119 -9.22 7.84 14.41
C ASP A 119 -10.39 8.34 15.30
N PRO A 120 -11.49 8.85 14.72
CA PRO A 120 -12.61 9.30 15.53
C PRO A 120 -13.17 8.15 16.36
N LYS A 121 -13.90 8.50 17.43
CA LYS A 121 -14.61 7.48 18.20
C LYS A 121 -15.69 6.82 17.34
N ASN A 122 -16.14 5.64 17.72
CA ASN A 122 -17.24 4.98 17.03
C ASN A 122 -18.24 4.44 18.06
N PRO A 123 -19.45 5.03 18.18
CA PRO A 123 -19.94 6.20 17.43
C PRO A 123 -19.14 7.48 17.69
N ALA A 124 -19.10 8.39 16.71
CA ALA A 124 -18.61 9.76 16.88
C ALA A 124 -19.69 10.79 16.55
N VAL A 125 -19.57 11.97 17.16
CA VAL A 125 -20.45 13.12 16.91
C VAL A 125 -19.67 14.18 16.17
N GLY A 126 -20.18 14.60 15.02
CA GLY A 126 -19.55 15.62 14.18
C GLY A 126 -20.56 16.48 13.45
N THR A 127 -20.06 17.37 12.61
CA THR A 127 -20.86 18.26 11.76
C THR A 127 -20.62 17.91 10.30
N ILE A 128 -21.68 17.78 9.51
CA ILE A 128 -21.57 17.59 8.07
C ILE A 128 -21.04 18.88 7.45
N VAL A 129 -19.90 18.81 6.77
CA VAL A 129 -19.34 19.94 6.02
C VAL A 129 -19.58 19.82 4.51
N GLU A 130 -19.84 18.62 4.01
CA GLU A 130 -20.22 18.38 2.62
C GLU A 130 -21.20 17.21 2.55
N ALA A 131 -22.34 17.43 1.88
CA ALA A 131 -23.38 16.43 1.71
C ALA A 131 -23.44 15.93 0.26
N GLY A 132 -23.01 14.70 0.02
CA GLY A 132 -23.09 14.04 -1.27
C GLY A 132 -24.10 12.88 -1.27
N GLU A 133 -24.45 12.40 -2.47
CA GLU A 133 -25.34 11.24 -2.62
C GLU A 133 -24.69 9.94 -2.10
N LYS A 134 -23.37 9.80 -2.32
CA LYS A 134 -22.60 8.58 -2.03
C LYS A 134 -21.64 8.72 -0.86
N PHE A 135 -21.46 9.93 -0.36
CA PHE A 135 -20.55 10.20 0.75
C PHE A 135 -20.97 11.45 1.51
N TYR A 136 -20.48 11.56 2.74
CA TYR A 136 -20.52 12.77 3.54
C TYR A 136 -19.12 13.11 4.00
N LYS A 137 -18.74 14.39 3.97
CA LYS A 137 -17.57 14.85 4.74
C LYS A 137 -18.05 15.35 6.09
N ILE A 138 -17.45 14.82 7.14
CA ILE A 138 -17.82 15.10 8.52
C ILE A 138 -16.61 15.64 9.26
N GLN A 139 -16.77 16.83 9.84
CA GLN A 139 -15.82 17.40 10.77
C GLN A 139 -16.10 16.88 12.17
N PHE A 140 -15.11 16.25 12.79
CA PHE A 140 -15.17 15.86 14.20
C PHE A 140 -14.34 16.83 15.05
N PRO A 141 -14.74 17.14 16.29
CA PRO A 141 -13.97 18.04 17.15
C PRO A 141 -12.56 17.54 17.46
N GLU A 142 -12.37 16.22 17.54
CA GLU A 142 -11.08 15.60 17.85
C GLU A 142 -10.14 15.42 16.65
N ILE A 143 -10.64 15.63 15.43
CA ILE A 143 -9.88 15.48 14.18
C ILE A 143 -9.70 16.87 13.57
N GLN A 144 -8.51 17.18 13.07
CA GLN A 144 -8.25 18.49 12.46
C GLN A 144 -9.00 18.66 11.13
N ASP A 145 -8.85 17.69 10.24
CA ASP A 145 -9.43 17.75 8.88
C ASP A 145 -10.76 16.98 8.78
N PRO A 146 -11.72 17.46 7.95
CA PRO A 146 -12.93 16.71 7.67
C PRO A 146 -12.62 15.34 7.04
N MET A 147 -13.33 14.33 7.51
CA MET A 147 -13.14 12.96 7.03
C MET A 147 -14.31 12.55 6.13
N THR A 148 -14.00 11.85 5.04
CA THR A 148 -15.00 11.31 4.11
C THR A 148 -15.54 9.98 4.61
N TYR A 149 -16.87 9.87 4.63
CA TYR A 149 -17.62 8.67 4.98
C TYR A 149 -18.49 8.25 3.81
N ASP A 150 -18.36 7.00 3.41
CA ASP A 150 -19.14 6.44 2.31
C ASP A 150 -20.53 6.02 2.80
N THR A 151 -21.54 6.37 2.02
CA THR A 151 -22.91 5.96 2.24
C THR A 151 -23.11 4.56 1.70
N ALA A 152 -23.23 3.57 2.59
CA ALA A 152 -23.61 2.22 2.19
C ALA A 152 -25.11 2.14 1.91
N ARG A 153 -25.55 1.24 1.01
CA ARG A 153 -26.99 0.96 0.79
C ARG A 153 -27.73 0.53 2.07
N SER A 154 -27.01 -0.03 3.04
CA SER A 154 -27.54 -0.46 4.33
C SER A 154 -27.55 0.65 5.40
N THR A 155 -27.21 1.89 5.04
CA THR A 155 -27.16 3.01 6.01
C THR A 155 -28.54 3.29 6.57
N LYS A 156 -28.66 3.30 7.91
CA LYS A 156 -29.89 3.66 8.61
C LYS A 156 -29.88 5.14 9.00
N TYR A 157 -30.80 5.92 8.46
CA TYR A 157 -31.00 7.32 8.86
C TYR A 157 -32.03 7.42 9.99
N ILE A 158 -31.70 8.20 11.02
CA ILE A 158 -32.54 8.42 12.19
C ILE A 158 -32.68 9.94 12.39
N PRO A 159 -33.90 10.52 12.30
CA PRO A 159 -35.18 9.84 12.09
C PRO A 159 -35.33 9.28 10.65
N GLN A 160 -36.24 8.32 10.47
CA GLN A 160 -36.47 7.71 9.16
C GLN A 160 -36.99 8.78 8.17
N GLY A 161 -36.43 8.80 6.96
CA GLY A 161 -36.79 9.75 5.91
C GLY A 161 -36.09 11.11 6.00
N TRP A 162 -35.35 11.38 7.08
CA TRP A 162 -34.49 12.56 7.14
C TRP A 162 -33.33 12.43 6.13
N LYS A 163 -33.09 13.53 5.42
CA LYS A 163 -31.97 13.69 4.49
C LYS A 163 -30.94 14.60 5.16
N PRO A 164 -29.76 14.06 5.54
CA PRO A 164 -28.71 14.87 6.13
C PRO A 164 -28.22 15.95 5.17
N GLN A 165 -28.00 17.15 5.70
CA GLN A 165 -27.55 18.33 4.96
C GLN A 165 -26.27 18.91 5.57
N GLU A 166 -25.59 19.77 4.82
CA GLU A 166 -24.47 20.55 5.34
C GLU A 166 -24.90 21.38 6.54
N GLY A 167 -24.04 21.41 7.57
CA GLY A 167 -24.32 22.05 8.86
C GLY A 167 -25.04 21.18 9.88
N ASP A 168 -25.67 20.06 9.48
CA ASP A 168 -26.30 19.15 10.44
C ASP A 168 -25.26 18.56 11.41
N LYS A 169 -25.59 18.56 12.70
CA LYS A 169 -24.88 17.76 13.70
C LYS A 169 -25.40 16.34 13.69
N VAL A 170 -24.47 15.40 13.70
CA VAL A 170 -24.76 14.00 13.45
C VAL A 170 -23.95 13.09 14.34
N LYS A 171 -24.59 12.02 14.80
CA LYS A 171 -23.92 10.89 15.45
C LYS A 171 -23.79 9.76 14.44
N THR A 172 -22.56 9.44 14.11
CA THR A 172 -22.19 8.51 13.05
C THR A 172 -21.67 7.22 13.66
N ASN A 173 -22.36 6.11 13.40
CA ASN A 173 -21.76 4.78 13.54
C ASN A 173 -21.25 4.33 12.18
N TYR A 174 -20.01 3.87 12.12
CA TYR A 174 -19.38 3.47 10.88
C TYR A 174 -18.57 2.18 11.04
N LYS A 175 -18.14 1.61 9.93
CA LYS A 175 -17.12 0.57 9.89
C LYS A 175 -16.01 0.97 8.96
N ARG A 176 -14.78 0.64 9.34
CA ARG A 176 -13.62 0.76 8.48
C ARG A 176 -13.63 -0.40 7.49
N VAL A 177 -13.75 -0.13 6.20
CA VAL A 177 -13.76 -1.16 5.15
C VAL A 177 -12.74 -0.81 4.07
N PRO A 178 -12.06 -1.81 3.49
CA PRO A 178 -11.17 -1.56 2.36
C PRO A 178 -11.91 -0.80 1.26
N SER A 179 -11.30 0.27 0.73
CA SER A 179 -11.85 0.95 -0.42
C SER A 179 -12.01 -0.02 -1.58
N ARG A 180 -13.10 0.10 -2.34
CA ARG A 180 -13.23 -0.63 -3.61
C ARG A 180 -12.20 -0.12 -4.62
N TRP A 181 -11.81 1.15 -4.53
CA TRP A 181 -10.96 1.83 -5.50
C TRP A 181 -9.71 2.37 -4.79
N GLY A 182 -8.56 1.75 -5.06
CA GLY A 182 -7.28 2.17 -4.50
C GLY A 182 -6.95 1.56 -3.14
N ASN A 183 -5.82 1.97 -2.59
CA ASN A 183 -5.19 1.35 -1.44
C ASN A 183 -5.39 2.14 -0.14
N TYR A 184 -6.63 2.50 0.17
CA TYR A 184 -7.00 3.19 1.41
C TYR A 184 -8.23 2.55 2.07
N TYR A 185 -8.56 3.02 3.28
CA TYR A 185 -9.81 2.71 3.95
C TYR A 185 -10.85 3.75 3.65
N VAL A 186 -12.08 3.30 3.44
CA VAL A 186 -13.26 4.15 3.54
C VAL A 186 -13.98 3.85 4.84
N TYR A 187 -14.63 4.87 5.37
CA TYR A 187 -15.49 4.75 6.54
C TYR A 187 -16.93 4.60 6.07
N ALA A 188 -17.41 3.37 6.00
CA ALA A 188 -18.77 3.12 5.54
C ALA A 188 -19.75 3.36 6.69
N ILE A 189 -20.69 4.29 6.49
CA ILE A 189 -21.74 4.60 7.47
C ILE A 189 -22.65 3.38 7.61
N ILE A 190 -22.90 2.99 8.86
CA ILE A 190 -23.89 1.96 9.21
C ILE A 190 -25.18 2.65 9.65
N ARG A 191 -25.04 3.71 10.44
CA ARG A 191 -26.16 4.43 11.02
C ARG A 191 -25.79 5.89 11.23
N PHE A 192 -26.73 6.76 10.89
CA PHE A 192 -26.57 8.20 10.91
C PHE A 192 -27.76 8.80 11.68
N GLU A 193 -27.48 9.35 12.85
CA GLU A 193 -28.50 9.89 13.75
C GLU A 193 -28.38 11.42 13.80
N LYS A 194 -29.48 12.14 13.60
CA LYS A 194 -29.53 13.60 13.79
C LYS A 194 -29.34 13.92 15.26
N VAL A 195 -28.48 14.89 15.55
CA VAL A 195 -28.27 15.44 16.89
C VAL A 195 -28.80 16.86 16.89
N GLU A 196 -29.65 17.17 17.87
CA GLU A 196 -30.18 18.53 18.08
C GLU A 196 -29.10 19.49 18.63
#